data_AF-A0A6G7J4W8-F1
#
_entry.id   AF-A0A6G7J4W8-F1
#
_cell.length_a   1.000
_cell.length_b   1.000
_cell.length_c   1.000
_cell.angle_alpha   90.00
_cell.angle_beta   90.00
_cell.angle_gamma   90.00
#
_symmetry.space_group_name_H-M   'P 1'
#
loop_
_entity.id
_entity.type
_entity.pdbx_description
1 polymer ?
#
loop_
_entity_poly.entity_id
_entity_poly.type
_entity_poly.pdbx_seq_one_letter_code
_entity_poly.pdbx_strand_id
1 'polypeptide(L)'
;MEIIWNNSGTERSMSHQRRINLEYAVRLQVVKILIKEAEHLMNYLSLVTIEINSSNGNVSVHKETPEPLYSKIAINLEQPSCKKVPDTSSPVLAAVNF
;
A
#
# COMPACT_ATOMS: atom_id res chain seq x y z
N MET A 1 6.98 0.77 13.82
CA MET A 1 6.53 0.11 12.59
C MET A 1 7.55 0.34 11.51
N GLU A 2 7.92 -0.73 10.84
CA GLU A 2 8.80 -0.75 9.68
C GLU A 2 7.99 -1.04 8.41
N ILE A 3 8.43 -0.48 7.28
CA ILE A 3 7.89 -0.81 5.96
C ILE A 3 9.04 -1.27 5.08
N ILE A 4 8.93 -2.47 4.55
CA ILE A 4 9.90 -3.09 3.64
C ILE A 4 9.33 -3.07 2.23
N TRP A 5 10.11 -2.55 1.28
CA TRP A 5 9.77 -2.61 -0.14
C TRP A 5 10.38 -3.87 -0.76
N ASN A 6 9.53 -4.81 -1.18
CA ASN A 6 9.98 -6.02 -1.86
C ASN A 6 10.13 -5.76 -3.36
N ASN A 7 11.38 -5.80 -3.84
CA ASN A 7 11.76 -5.51 -5.22
C ASN A 7 11.82 -6.77 -6.09
N SER A 8 10.83 -7.66 -5.97
CA SER A 8 10.84 -8.96 -6.65
C SER A 8 10.53 -8.90 -8.16
N GLY A 9 10.39 -7.72 -8.77
CA GLY A 9 9.99 -7.56 -10.16
C GLY A 9 10.87 -6.60 -10.97
N THR A 10 11.09 -6.97 -12.24
CA THR A 10 11.83 -6.20 -13.27
C THR A 10 11.00 -5.04 -13.86
N GLU A 11 9.81 -4.76 -13.33
CA GLU A 11 8.88 -3.78 -13.89
C GLU A 11 9.11 -2.36 -13.37
N ARG A 12 8.60 -1.38 -14.16
CA ARG A 12 8.73 0.06 -13.91
C ARG A 12 8.44 0.41 -12.45
N SER A 13 9.51 0.72 -11.73
CA SER A 13 9.48 1.30 -10.39
C SER A 13 8.38 2.35 -10.25
N MET A 14 7.47 2.17 -9.28
CA MET A 14 6.52 3.21 -8.86
C MET A 14 7.23 4.55 -8.68
N SER A 15 6.60 5.64 -9.13
CA SER A 15 7.15 6.99 -8.94
C SER A 15 7.35 7.31 -7.46
N HIS A 16 8.34 8.16 -7.17
CA HIS A 16 8.70 8.52 -5.79
C HIS A 16 7.49 9.09 -5.01
N GLN A 17 6.71 9.98 -5.63
CA GLN A 17 5.49 10.51 -5.01
C GLN A 17 4.47 9.42 -4.68
N ARG A 18 4.29 8.44 -5.58
CA ARG A 18 3.34 7.34 -5.37
C ARG A 18 3.81 6.42 -4.23
N ARG A 19 5.13 6.22 -4.09
CA ARG A 19 5.72 5.48 -2.97
C ARG A 19 5.47 6.16 -1.63
N ILE A 20 5.76 7.47 -1.53
CA ILE A 20 5.49 8.26 -0.32
C ILE A 20 4.01 8.20 0.06
N ASN A 21 3.12 8.41 -0.92
CA ASN A 21 1.68 8.38 -0.67
C ASN A 21 1.21 7.01 -0.19
N LEU A 22 1.76 5.93 -0.76
CA LEU A 22 1.42 4.57 -0.35
C LEU A 22 1.93 4.25 1.06
N GLU A 23 3.18 4.59 1.38
CA GLU A 23 3.71 4.43 2.73
C GLU A 23 2.88 5.18 3.77
N TYR A 24 2.51 6.43 3.48
CA TYR A 24 1.67 7.22 4.35
C TYR A 24 0.28 6.59 4.55
N ALA A 25 -0.36 6.14 3.47
CA ALA A 25 -1.66 5.51 3.53
C ALA A 25 -1.63 4.21 4.36
N VAL A 26 -0.63 3.37 4.15
CA VAL A 26 -0.42 2.11 4.88
C VAL A 26 -0.19 2.38 6.37
N ARG A 27 0.69 3.34 6.71
CA ARG A 27 0.91 3.78 8.10
C ARG A 27 -0.39 4.17 8.78
N LEU A 28 -1.17 5.01 8.11
CA LEU A 28 -2.44 5.49 8.66
C LEU A 28 -3.45 4.36 8.84
N GLN A 29 -3.51 3.41 7.90
CA GLN A 29 -4.42 2.27 7.97
C GLN A 29 -4.07 1.34 9.12
N VAL A 30 -2.80 0.97 9.29
CA VAL A 30 -2.36 0.10 10.40
C VAL A 30 -2.70 0.73 11.74
N VAL A 31 -2.42 2.03 11.93
CA VAL A 31 -2.77 2.75 13.15
C VAL A 31 -4.29 2.71 13.40
N LYS A 32 -5.10 2.96 12.37
CA LYS A 32 -6.56 2.88 12.48
C LYS A 32 -7.04 1.49 12.86
N ILE A 33 -6.45 0.43 12.30
CA ILE A 33 -6.80 -0.95 12.62
C ILE A 33 -6.52 -1.23 14.10
N LEU A 34 -5.32 -0.89 14.58
CA LEU A 34 -4.94 -1.15 15.97
C LEU A 34 -5.82 -0.38 16.96
N ILE A 35 -6.11 0.90 16.70
CA ILE A 35 -7.04 1.69 17.54
C ILE A 35 -8.43 1.03 17.58
N LYS A 36 -8.95 0.54 16.45
CA LYS A 36 -10.28 -0.07 16.36
C LYS A 36 -10.37 -1.44 17.04
N GLU A 37 -9.36 -2.29 16.86
CA GLU A 37 -9.36 -3.65 17.41
C GLU A 37 -9.07 -3.64 18.92
N ALA A 38 -8.08 -2.85 19.33
CA ALA A 38 -7.66 -2.71 20.72
C ALA A 38 -6.61 -1.60 20.84
N GLU A 39 -7.02 -0.43 21.35
CA GLU A 39 -6.13 0.73 21.50
C GLU A 39 -4.81 0.40 22.23
N HIS A 40 -4.84 -0.49 23.23
CA HIS A 40 -3.63 -0.92 23.94
C HIS A 40 -2.57 -1.60 23.06
N LEU A 41 -2.97 -2.15 21.89
CA LEU A 41 -2.03 -2.72 20.92
C LEU A 41 -1.14 -1.67 20.26
N MET A 42 -1.52 -0.39 20.31
CA MET A 42 -0.70 0.73 19.80
C MET A 42 0.67 0.82 20.48
N ASN A 43 0.78 0.39 21.74
CA ASN A 43 2.05 0.34 22.46
C ASN A 43 3.09 -0.58 21.80
N TYR A 44 2.62 -1.51 20.96
CA TYR A 44 3.45 -2.48 20.25
C TYR A 44 3.59 -2.17 18.75
N LEU A 45 3.22 -0.97 18.30
CA LEU A 45 3.37 -0.56 16.90
C LEU A 45 4.82 -0.66 16.39
N SER A 46 5.81 -0.58 17.29
CA SER A 46 7.22 -0.81 16.95
C SER A 46 7.49 -2.21 16.41
N LEU A 47 6.72 -3.23 16.81
CA LEU A 47 6.86 -4.63 16.43
C LEU A 47 6.19 -4.99 15.10
N VAL A 48 5.46 -4.05 14.49
CA VAL A 48 4.77 -4.28 13.22
C VAL A 48 5.72 -4.02 12.06
N THR A 49 5.83 -5.00 11.17
CA THR A 49 6.54 -4.88 9.89
C THR A 49 5.57 -5.15 8.75
N ILE A 50 5.49 -4.22 7.81
CA ILE A 50 4.64 -4.31 6.62
C ILE A 50 5.53 -4.45 5.39
N GLU A 51 5.16 -5.35 4.49
CA GLU A 51 5.76 -5.49 3.18
C GLU A 51 4.90 -4.80 2.12
N ILE A 52 5.55 -4.08 1.20
CA ILE A 52 4.92 -3.52 0.02
C ILE A 52 5.63 -4.06 -1.21
N ASN A 53 4.88 -4.70 -2.11
CA ASN A 53 5.40 -5.13 -3.40
C ASN A 53 5.61 -3.90 -4.30
N SER A 54 6.86 -3.65 -4.71
CA SER A 54 7.22 -2.46 -5.48
C SER A 54 6.62 -2.43 -6.89
N SER A 55 6.19 -3.58 -7.42
CA SER A 55 5.73 -3.74 -8.80
C SER A 55 4.25 -3.36 -8.93
N ASN A 56 3.41 -3.82 -8.00
CA ASN A 56 1.95 -3.60 -8.05
C ASN A 56 1.41 -2.77 -6.88
N GLY A 57 2.21 -2.51 -5.85
CA GLY A 57 1.81 -1.77 -4.66
C GLY A 57 1.03 -2.61 -3.65
N ASN A 58 0.89 -3.93 -3.84
CA ASN A 58 0.20 -4.78 -2.87
C ASN A 58 0.89 -4.76 -1.52
N VAL A 59 0.09 -4.86 -0.46
CA VAL A 59 0.55 -4.69 0.92
C VAL A 59 0.25 -5.96 1.72
N SER A 60 1.22 -6.45 2.49
CA SER A 60 1.08 -7.61 3.36
C SER A 60 1.76 -7.39 4.70
N VAL A 61 1.33 -8.12 5.73
CA VAL A 61 2.01 -8.10 7.03
C VAL A 61 3.19 -9.08 6.97
N HIS A 62 4.39 -8.64 7.39
CA HIS A 62 5.55 -9.52 7.45
C HIS A 62 5.35 -10.58 8.53
N LYS A 63 5.79 -11.81 8.25
CA LYS A 63 5.69 -12.97 9.15
C LYS A 63 6.39 -12.82 10.50
N GLU A 64 7.31 -11.86 10.63
CA GLU A 64 8.00 -11.55 11.89
C GLU A 64 7.16 -10.67 12.82
N THR A 65 6.09 -10.05 12.31
CA THR A 65 5.13 -9.36 13.17
C THR A 65 4.52 -10.39 14.11
N PRO A 66 4.60 -10.22 15.45
CA PRO A 66 4.10 -11.21 16.38
C PRO A 66 2.56 -11.22 16.45
N GLU A 67 1.99 -12.32 16.91
CA GLU A 67 0.57 -12.37 17.27
C GLU A 67 0.31 -11.58 18.58
N PRO A 68 -0.87 -10.96 18.76
CA PRO A 68 -2.02 -10.97 17.85
C PRO A 68 -1.96 -9.90 16.74
N LEU A 69 -0.89 -9.08 16.67
CA LEU A 69 -0.79 -7.97 15.73
C LEU A 69 -0.89 -8.46 14.28
N TYR A 70 -0.21 -9.57 13.96
CA TYR A 70 -0.24 -10.16 12.62
C TYR A 70 -1.67 -10.43 12.16
N SER A 71 -2.41 -11.27 12.89
CA SER A 71 -3.77 -11.66 12.50
C SER A 71 -4.73 -10.48 12.47
N LYS A 72 -4.67 -9.59 13.47
CA LYS A 72 -5.53 -8.40 13.55
C LYS A 72 -5.33 -7.44 12.39
N ILE A 73 -4.08 -7.21 11.99
CA ILE A 73 -3.78 -6.33 10.86
C ILE A 73 -4.12 -7.04 9.56
N ALA A 74 -3.65 -8.28 9.35
CA ALA A 74 -3.81 -9.00 8.08
C ALA A 74 -5.28 -9.17 7.66
N ILE A 75 -6.18 -9.44 8.61
CA ILE A 75 -7.62 -9.60 8.34
C ILE A 75 -8.28 -8.28 7.91
N ASN A 76 -7.81 -7.15 8.44
CA ASN A 76 -8.42 -5.83 8.25
C ASN A 76 -7.67 -4.96 7.23
N LEU A 77 -6.58 -5.46 6.65
CA LEU A 77 -5.73 -4.72 5.73
C LEU A 77 -6.35 -4.71 4.32
N GLU A 78 -6.74 -3.53 3.86
CA GLU A 78 -7.27 -3.35 2.51
C GLU A 78 -6.13 -3.15 1.51
N GLN A 79 -6.29 -3.70 0.30
CA GLN A 79 -5.34 -3.50 -0.78
C GLN A 79 -5.55 -2.14 -1.46
N PRO A 80 -4.48 -1.45 -1.89
CA PRO A 80 -4.62 -0.20 -2.60
C PRO A 80 -5.37 -0.42 -3.93
N SER A 81 -6.46 0.32 -4.12
CA SER A 81 -7.17 0.30 -5.39
C SER A 81 -6.29 0.94 -6.47
N CYS A 82 -5.85 0.13 -7.44
CA CYS A 82 -5.28 0.69 -8.65
C CYS A 82 -6.45 1.30 -9.42
N LYS A 83 -6.69 2.62 -9.25
CA LYS A 83 -7.56 3.35 -10.18
C LYS A 83 -6.93 3.13 -11.56
N LYS A 84 -7.59 2.34 -12.41
CA LYS A 84 -7.33 2.37 -13.84
C LYS A 84 -7.47 3.83 -14.22
N VAL A 85 -6.36 4.49 -14.54
CA VAL A 85 -6.44 5.79 -15.20
C VAL A 85 -7.26 5.51 -16.45
N PRO A 86 -8.45 6.10 -16.64
CA PRO A 86 -9.16 5.91 -17.89
C PRO A 86 -8.23 6.42 -18.97
N ASP A 87 -7.89 5.56 -19.93
CA ASP A 87 -7.17 5.96 -21.13
C ASP A 87 -7.98 7.09 -21.75
N THR A 88 -7.58 8.34 -21.53
CA THR A 88 -8.10 9.46 -22.30
C THR A 88 -7.46 9.38 -23.67
N SER A 89 -7.88 8.41 -24.47
CA SER A 89 -7.80 8.50 -25.92
C SER A 89 -8.73 9.65 -26.31
N SER A 90 -8.21 10.87 -26.29
CA SER A 90 -8.92 12.04 -26.80
C SER A 90 -9.08 11.87 -28.32
N PRO A 91 -10.30 11.76 -28.87
CA PRO A 91 -10.49 11.64 -30.31
C PRO A 91 -10.77 13.04 -30.87
N VAL A 92 -9.80 13.95 -30.83
CA VAL A 92 -10.00 15.29 -31.42
C VAL A 92 -8.71 15.81 -32.07
N LEU A 93 -8.15 15.07 -33.02
CA LEU A 93 -7.23 15.64 -34.04
C LEU A 93 -7.35 14.88 -35.37
N ALA A 94 -8.58 14.66 -35.84
CA ALA A 94 -8.84 14.30 -37.24
C ALA A 94 -9.61 15.44 -37.91
N ALA A 95 -8.97 16.61 -37.96
CA ALA A 95 -9.49 17.77 -38.66
C ALA A 95 -8.36 18.51 -39.38
N VAL A 96 -7.60 17.80 -40.22
CA VAL A 96 -6.92 18.39 -41.37
C VAL A 96 -6.71 17.29 -42.42
N ASN A 97 -7.39 17.37 -43.55
CA ASN A 97 -6.75 17.38 -44.86
C ASN A 97 -7.76 17.77 -45.94
N PHE A 98 -7.26 18.64 -46.82
CA PHE A 98 -7.92 19.39 -47.89
C PHE A 98 -8.51 18.53 -49.00
#